data_AF-A0A6M3XEK7-F1
#
_entry.id   AF-A0A6M3XEK7-F1
#
_cell.length_a   1.000
_cell.length_b   1.000
_cell.length_c   1.000
_cell.angle_alpha   90.00
_cell.angle_beta   90.00
_cell.angle_gamma   90.00
#
_symmetry.space_group_name_H-M   'P 1'
#
loop_
_entity.id
_entity.type
_entity.pdbx_description
1 polymer ?
#
loop_
_entity_poly.entity_id
_entity_poly.type
_entity_poly.pdbx_seq_one_letter_code
_entity_poly.pdbx_strand_id
1 'polypeptide(L)'
;MKKLLIAFLALTTILSLGNFAVALGGVAMVQGEKQLVVNGDFEDGTNGWALGSNWNITDGKLVHSTGSTASTHDSSPKLTLGETFKITYKVSNQTSGSVKMYIGSTGVGITRTTNGVFSENVVCSGNTYIYIIPSTDFNGSIDDIFITEYVGETLNAEKQLLADGDMEDPQT
;
A
#
# COMPACT_ATOMS: atom_id res chain seq x y z
N MET A 1 -7.00 -58.47 -32.61
CA MET A 1 -7.71 -57.26 -32.12
C MET A 1 -7.79 -57.31 -30.59
N LYS A 2 -6.98 -56.53 -29.88
CA LYS A 2 -7.20 -56.08 -28.51
C LYS A 2 -6.29 -54.87 -28.29
N LYS A 3 -6.90 -53.84 -27.72
CA LYS A 3 -6.63 -52.42 -27.94
C LYS A 3 -5.35 -51.95 -27.24
N LEU A 4 -4.60 -51.12 -27.96
CA LEU A 4 -3.55 -50.21 -27.48
C LEU A 4 -4.20 -49.17 -26.55
N LEU A 5 -3.74 -49.06 -25.30
CA LEU A 5 -4.13 -47.99 -24.40
C LEU A 5 -2.86 -47.31 -23.87
N ILE A 6 -2.47 -46.22 -24.51
CA ILE A 6 -1.42 -45.30 -24.03
C ILE A 6 -2.09 -44.42 -22.97
N ALA A 7 -1.73 -44.61 -21.69
CA ALA A 7 -2.16 -43.73 -20.61
C ALA A 7 -1.06 -42.68 -20.38
N PHE A 8 -1.32 -41.44 -20.81
CA PHE A 8 -0.53 -40.27 -20.45
C PHE A 8 -0.93 -39.87 -19.02
N LEU A 9 -0.13 -40.24 -18.03
CA LEU A 9 -0.31 -39.74 -16.66
C LEU A 9 0.34 -38.35 -16.61
N ALA A 10 -0.46 -37.29 -16.68
CA ALA A 10 0.03 -35.94 -16.42
C ALA A 10 0.43 -35.86 -14.94
N LEU A 11 1.73 -35.80 -14.70
CA LEU A 11 2.34 -35.52 -13.40
C LEU A 11 2.06 -34.06 -13.06
N THR A 12 1.17 -33.81 -12.10
CA THR A 12 1.05 -32.49 -11.48
C THR A 12 0.99 -32.67 -9.97
N THR A 13 2.17 -32.66 -9.35
CA THR A 13 2.31 -32.47 -7.91
C THR A 13 1.76 -31.10 -7.56
N ILE A 14 0.65 -31.05 -6.82
CA ILE A 14 0.20 -29.83 -6.14
C ILE A 14 1.16 -29.61 -4.97
N LEU A 15 2.12 -28.70 -5.14
CA LEU A 15 2.76 -28.06 -4.01
C LEU A 15 1.72 -27.11 -3.42
N SER A 16 1.21 -27.46 -2.23
CA SER A 16 0.56 -26.50 -1.35
C SER A 16 1.53 -25.32 -1.18
N LEU A 17 1.11 -24.09 -1.55
CA LEU A 17 1.88 -22.86 -1.38
C LEU A 17 1.98 -22.42 0.10
N GLY A 18 2.25 -23.37 0.98
CA GLY A 18 2.72 -23.12 2.33
C GLY A 18 4.22 -23.35 2.37
N ASN A 19 4.98 -22.29 2.15
CA ASN A 19 6.36 -22.15 2.63
C ASN A 19 7.44 -23.04 1.97
N PHE A 20 7.74 -22.80 0.68
CA PHE A 20 8.99 -23.27 0.07
C PHE A 20 9.95 -22.08 -0.10
N ALA A 21 10.85 -21.91 0.86
CA ALA A 21 12.02 -21.07 0.69
C ALA A 21 13.12 -21.90 0.00
N VAL A 22 13.31 -21.72 -1.31
CA VAL A 22 14.56 -22.17 -1.95
C VAL A 22 15.57 -21.06 -1.72
N ALA A 23 16.49 -21.28 -0.77
CA ALA A 23 17.65 -20.42 -0.60
C ALA A 23 18.62 -20.66 -1.77
N LEU A 24 18.44 -19.89 -2.86
CA LEU A 24 19.44 -19.66 -3.88
C LEU A 24 19.74 -18.16 -3.85
N GLY A 25 20.74 -17.76 -3.06
CA GLY A 25 21.36 -16.43 -3.10
C GLY A 25 20.41 -15.24 -2.84
N GLY A 26 20.27 -14.86 -1.57
CA GLY A 26 20.13 -13.46 -1.20
C GLY A 26 18.81 -12.72 -1.49
N VAL A 27 17.73 -13.39 -1.88
CA VAL A 27 16.40 -12.75 -1.95
C VAL A 27 15.40 -13.60 -1.17
N ALA A 28 15.22 -13.27 0.11
CA ALA A 28 14.04 -13.72 0.83
C ALA A 28 12.82 -13.26 0.04
N MET A 29 11.90 -14.19 -0.21
CA MET A 29 10.63 -13.96 -0.90
C MET A 29 9.98 -12.69 -0.33
N VAL A 30 9.86 -11.63 -1.14
CA VAL A 30 8.97 -10.51 -0.79
C VAL A 30 7.57 -11.10 -0.79
N GLN A 31 7.09 -11.41 0.42
CA GLN A 31 5.70 -11.77 0.65
C GLN A 31 4.85 -10.70 -0.02
N GLY A 32 4.04 -11.12 -0.98
CA GLY A 32 3.31 -10.22 -1.88
C GLY A 32 2.60 -9.12 -1.10
N GLU A 33 2.82 -7.89 -1.53
CA GLU A 33 2.17 -6.69 -1.02
C GLU A 33 0.65 -6.91 -0.95
N LYS A 34 0.13 -7.22 0.24
CA LYS A 34 -1.29 -7.43 0.46
C LYS A 34 -1.96 -6.08 0.62
N GLN A 35 -2.83 -5.74 -0.33
CA GLN A 35 -3.75 -4.62 -0.21
C GLN A 35 -4.62 -4.76 1.04
N LEU A 36 -4.69 -3.68 1.82
CA LEU A 36 -5.45 -3.62 3.07
C LEU A 36 -6.76 -2.84 2.94
N VAL A 37 -6.88 -1.95 1.93
CA VAL A 37 -8.09 -1.16 1.70
C VAL A 37 -9.12 -1.96 0.92
N VAL A 38 -10.38 -1.86 1.34
CA VAL A 38 -11.52 -2.37 0.57
C VAL A 38 -12.05 -1.25 -0.31
N ASN A 39 -12.33 -1.53 -1.59
CA ASN A 39 -12.97 -0.59 -2.52
C ASN A 39 -12.22 0.76 -2.60
N GLY A 40 -10.89 0.70 -2.74
CA GLY A 40 -10.04 1.89 -2.92
C GLY A 40 -10.13 2.53 -4.32
N ASP A 41 -10.76 1.82 -5.26
CA ASP A 41 -11.13 2.24 -6.62
C ASP A 41 -12.56 2.78 -6.71
N PHE A 42 -13.32 2.75 -5.61
CA PHE A 42 -14.68 3.30 -5.48
C PHE A 42 -15.73 2.79 -6.50
N GLU A 43 -15.47 1.67 -7.17
CA GLU A 43 -16.41 1.03 -8.11
C GLU A 43 -17.60 0.35 -7.38
N ASP A 44 -17.45 0.03 -6.10
CA ASP A 44 -18.49 -0.56 -5.24
C ASP A 44 -19.14 0.49 -4.31
N GLY A 45 -19.31 1.72 -4.83
CA GLY A 45 -19.94 2.82 -4.10
C GLY A 45 -19.26 3.08 -2.76
N THR A 46 -20.02 3.23 -1.67
CA THR A 46 -19.48 3.55 -0.34
C THR A 46 -19.05 2.33 0.46
N ASN A 47 -18.90 1.15 -0.14
CA ASN A 47 -18.51 -0.04 0.62
C ASN A 47 -17.14 0.18 1.30
N GLY A 48 -17.06 -0.04 2.61
CA GLY A 48 -15.89 0.28 3.44
C GLY A 48 -15.75 1.74 3.88
N TRP A 49 -16.37 2.69 3.16
CA TRP A 49 -16.15 4.12 3.36
C TRP A 49 -17.34 4.83 4.02
N ALA A 50 -17.07 5.58 5.08
CA ALA A 50 -18.01 6.50 5.71
C ALA A 50 -17.70 7.94 5.27
N LEU A 51 -18.56 8.48 4.41
CA LEU A 51 -18.37 9.79 3.79
C LEU A 51 -18.74 10.93 4.74
N GLY A 52 -17.86 11.94 4.80
CA GLY A 52 -18.14 13.22 5.46
C GLY A 52 -18.94 14.17 4.56
N SER A 53 -19.40 15.28 5.12
CA SER A 53 -20.07 16.33 4.36
C SER A 53 -19.22 16.82 3.17
N ASN A 54 -19.88 17.03 2.03
CA ASN A 54 -19.31 17.41 0.73
C ASN A 54 -18.44 16.36 0.05
N TRP A 55 -18.34 15.15 0.59
CA TRP A 55 -17.81 13.99 -0.12
C TRP A 55 -18.94 13.22 -0.81
N ASN A 56 -18.72 12.80 -2.04
CA ASN A 56 -19.61 11.93 -2.80
C ASN A 56 -18.79 10.94 -3.62
N ILE A 57 -19.42 9.86 -4.09
CA ILE A 57 -18.82 8.97 -5.09
C ILE A 57 -19.52 9.19 -6.41
N THR A 58 -18.74 9.61 -7.41
CA THR A 58 -19.21 9.93 -8.77
C THR A 58 -18.24 9.34 -9.77
N ASP A 59 -18.74 8.57 -10.74
CA ASP A 59 -17.96 7.93 -11.81
C ASP A 59 -16.73 7.15 -11.29
N GLY A 60 -16.94 6.33 -10.27
CA GLY A 60 -15.88 5.50 -9.67
C GLY A 60 -14.84 6.30 -8.88
N LYS A 61 -15.16 7.52 -8.43
CA LYS A 61 -14.19 8.38 -7.71
C LYS A 61 -14.80 9.02 -6.50
N LEU A 62 -13.99 9.16 -5.46
CA LEU A 62 -14.32 9.95 -4.30
C LEU A 62 -14.09 11.44 -4.60
N VAL A 63 -15.17 12.21 -4.70
CA VAL A 63 -15.16 13.63 -5.06
C VAL A 63 -15.48 14.50 -3.86
N HIS A 64 -14.71 15.57 -3.66
CA HIS A 64 -15.00 16.61 -2.67
C HIS A 64 -15.34 17.93 -3.36
N SER A 65 -16.36 18.62 -2.83
CA SER A 65 -16.68 20.02 -3.16
C SER A 65 -16.29 20.96 -2.02
N THR A 66 -15.93 22.20 -2.35
CA THR A 66 -15.53 23.21 -1.34
C THR A 66 -16.61 23.47 -0.29
N GLY A 67 -16.20 24.00 0.86
CA GLY A 67 -17.08 24.45 1.94
C GLY A 67 -17.13 23.54 3.18
N SER A 68 -16.29 22.51 3.25
CA SER A 68 -16.29 21.54 4.35
C SER A 68 -14.87 21.07 4.67
N THR A 69 -14.61 20.81 5.95
CA THR A 69 -13.40 20.13 6.44
C THR A 69 -13.72 18.74 6.97
N ALA A 70 -14.95 18.25 6.77
CA ALA A 70 -15.35 16.93 7.22
C ALA A 70 -14.47 15.87 6.53
N SER A 71 -13.87 15.00 7.32
CA SER A 71 -13.12 13.87 6.79
C SER A 71 -14.06 12.78 6.27
N THR A 72 -13.54 11.98 5.36
CA THR A 72 -14.09 10.65 5.06
C THR A 72 -13.12 9.59 5.56
N HIS A 73 -13.61 8.40 5.92
CA HIS A 73 -12.78 7.37 6.52
C HIS A 73 -13.18 5.95 6.13
N ASP A 74 -12.21 5.04 6.20
CA ASP A 74 -12.40 3.60 6.06
C ASP A 74 -11.90 2.90 7.33
N SER A 75 -12.79 2.13 7.96
CA SER A 75 -12.50 1.37 9.19
C SER A 75 -12.34 -0.14 8.94
N SER A 76 -12.45 -0.59 7.69
CA SER A 76 -12.28 -1.99 7.28
C SER A 76 -10.83 -2.52 7.24
N PRO A 77 -9.78 -1.71 7.01
CA PRO A 77 -8.42 -2.21 6.94
C PRO A 77 -7.94 -2.71 8.31
N LYS A 78 -7.16 -3.79 8.29
CA LYS A 78 -6.55 -4.36 9.50
C LYS A 78 -5.23 -3.66 9.78
N LEU A 79 -5.30 -2.40 10.24
CA LEU A 79 -4.12 -1.63 10.64
C LEU A 79 -3.69 -1.96 12.07
N THR A 80 -2.38 -1.85 12.33
CA THR A 80 -1.79 -2.06 13.65
C THR A 80 -1.13 -0.77 14.11
N LEU A 81 -1.44 -0.31 15.34
CA LEU A 81 -0.84 0.90 15.90
C LEU A 81 0.68 0.76 16.04
N GLY A 82 1.42 1.81 15.69
CA GLY A 82 2.89 1.85 15.73
C GLY A 82 3.59 1.29 14.49
N GLU A 83 2.88 0.51 13.67
CA GLU A 83 3.42 -0.02 12.41
C GLU A 83 3.41 1.04 11.30
N THR A 84 4.35 0.91 10.37
CA THR A 84 4.42 1.79 9.18
C THR A 84 3.69 1.14 8.02
N PHE A 85 2.86 1.93 7.34
CA PHE A 85 2.14 1.51 6.14
C PHE A 85 2.56 2.38 4.96
N LYS A 86 2.68 1.77 3.79
CA LYS A 86 2.87 2.45 2.52
C LYS A 86 1.51 2.70 1.90
N ILE A 87 1.24 3.95 1.53
CA ILE A 87 0.02 4.40 0.88
C ILE A 87 0.38 4.80 -0.54
N THR A 88 -0.45 4.44 -1.51
CA THR A 88 -0.44 4.96 -2.87
C THR A 88 -1.85 5.41 -3.22
N TYR A 89 -1.99 6.54 -3.90
CA TYR A 89 -3.30 7.08 -4.28
C TYR A 89 -3.14 8.11 -5.39
N LYS A 90 -4.25 8.41 -6.08
CA LYS A 90 -4.32 9.39 -7.16
C LYS A 90 -5.19 10.55 -6.76
N VAL A 91 -4.69 11.76 -6.99
CA VAL A 91 -5.47 13.01 -6.93
C VAL A 91 -5.67 13.51 -8.35
N SER A 92 -6.92 13.79 -8.72
CA SER A 92 -7.30 14.28 -10.05
C SER A 92 -8.35 15.39 -9.97
N ASN A 93 -8.49 16.17 -11.05
CA ASN A 93 -9.43 17.28 -11.15
C ASN A 93 -9.35 18.30 -9.99
N GLN A 94 -8.21 18.37 -9.31
CA GLN A 94 -7.98 19.35 -8.26
C GLN A 94 -7.90 20.74 -8.87
N THR A 95 -8.76 21.65 -8.41
CA THR A 95 -8.77 23.06 -8.83
C THR A 95 -8.35 24.02 -7.70
N SER A 96 -8.49 23.60 -6.44
CA SER A 96 -8.22 24.42 -5.26
C SER A 96 -7.97 23.58 -4.01
N GLY A 97 -7.48 24.23 -2.96
CA GLY A 97 -7.24 23.64 -1.65
C GLY A 97 -6.21 22.52 -1.62
N SER A 98 -6.30 21.68 -0.61
CA SER A 98 -5.35 20.61 -0.34
C SER A 98 -6.01 19.41 0.32
N VAL A 99 -5.38 18.25 0.21
CA VAL A 99 -5.85 17.03 0.86
C VAL A 99 -4.69 16.23 1.45
N LYS A 100 -4.97 15.45 2.50
CA LYS A 100 -4.03 14.58 3.18
C LYS A 100 -4.65 13.21 3.44
N MET A 101 -3.85 12.17 3.29
CA MET A 101 -4.15 10.82 3.79
C MET A 101 -3.64 10.67 5.21
N TYR A 102 -4.39 9.99 6.06
CA TYR A 102 -4.00 9.67 7.43
C TYR A 102 -4.11 8.16 7.67
N ILE A 103 -3.16 7.60 8.42
CA ILE A 103 -3.20 6.23 8.94
C ILE A 103 -3.38 6.32 10.45
N GLY A 104 -4.56 5.96 10.90
CA GLY A 104 -5.06 6.31 12.23
C GLY A 104 -5.46 7.79 12.35
N SER A 105 -5.96 8.20 13.50
CA SER A 105 -6.41 9.59 13.72
C SER A 105 -5.27 10.61 13.84
N THR A 106 -4.04 10.17 14.11
CA THR A 106 -2.88 11.05 14.33
C THR A 106 -1.66 10.70 13.48
N GLY A 107 -1.72 9.65 12.65
CA GLY A 107 -0.69 9.36 11.66
C GLY A 107 -0.89 10.24 10.44
N VAL A 108 -0.23 11.39 10.41
CA VAL A 108 -0.42 12.44 9.40
C VAL A 108 0.44 12.17 8.16
N GLY A 109 -0.20 12.10 6.99
CA GLY A 109 0.48 12.08 5.70
C GLY A 109 0.84 13.46 5.14
N ILE A 110 1.43 13.46 3.94
CA ILE A 110 1.90 14.62 3.20
C ILE A 110 0.70 15.38 2.62
N THR A 111 0.80 16.71 2.65
CA THR A 111 -0.20 17.60 2.05
C THR A 111 -0.06 17.65 0.54
N ARG A 112 -1.12 17.32 -0.19
CA ARG A 112 -1.16 17.37 -1.66
C ARG A 112 -1.94 18.59 -2.13
N THR A 113 -1.33 19.36 -3.00
CA THR A 113 -1.87 20.60 -3.60
C THR A 113 -1.89 20.54 -5.13
N THR A 114 -1.55 19.39 -5.70
CA THR A 114 -1.49 19.17 -7.15
C THR A 114 -2.09 17.82 -7.52
N ASN A 115 -2.57 17.72 -8.76
CA ASN A 115 -2.93 16.43 -9.36
C ASN A 115 -1.69 15.53 -9.50
N GLY A 116 -1.87 14.22 -9.36
CA GLY A 116 -0.79 13.25 -9.50
C GLY A 116 -1.10 11.92 -8.84
N VAL A 117 -0.22 10.94 -9.07
CA VAL A 117 -0.15 9.70 -8.30
C VAL A 117 0.93 9.88 -7.25
N PHE A 118 0.60 9.61 -6.00
CA PHE A 118 1.47 9.82 -4.86
C PHE A 118 1.70 8.52 -4.11
N SER A 119 2.88 8.39 -3.54
CA SER A 119 3.20 7.33 -2.58
C SER A 119 3.92 7.90 -1.37
N GLU A 120 3.61 7.38 -0.18
CA GLU A 120 4.19 7.81 1.08
C GLU A 120 4.08 6.72 2.16
N ASN A 121 4.97 6.79 3.14
CA ASN A 121 4.97 5.89 4.30
C ASN A 121 4.49 6.67 5.52
N VAL A 122 3.51 6.12 6.24
CA VAL A 122 2.89 6.76 7.41
C VAL A 122 2.79 5.75 8.55
N VAL A 123 3.18 6.18 9.75
CA VAL A 123 3.03 5.38 10.98
C VAL A 123 1.59 5.46 11.45
N CYS A 124 0.97 4.30 11.67
CA CYS A 124 -0.37 4.20 12.21
C CYS A 124 -0.41 4.70 13.66
N SER A 125 -1.23 5.72 13.95
CA SER A 125 -1.26 6.34 15.27
C SER A 125 -2.66 6.81 15.67
N GLY A 126 -2.96 6.73 16.97
CA GLY A 126 -4.22 7.19 17.57
C GLY A 126 -5.36 6.19 17.45
N ASN A 127 -5.65 5.67 16.25
CA ASN A 127 -6.56 4.56 16.02
C ASN A 127 -6.18 3.78 14.75
N THR A 128 -7.02 2.84 14.31
CA THR A 128 -6.71 1.90 13.22
C THR A 128 -7.57 2.11 11.98
N TYR A 129 -8.00 3.35 11.71
CA TYR A 129 -8.78 3.70 10.50
C TYR A 129 -7.91 4.44 9.49
N ILE A 130 -8.34 4.52 8.24
CA ILE A 130 -7.80 5.46 7.26
C ILE A 130 -8.67 6.70 7.26
N TYR A 131 -8.07 7.90 7.18
CA TYR A 131 -8.82 9.12 6.94
C TYR A 131 -8.30 9.87 5.73
N ILE A 132 -9.21 10.59 5.08
CA ILE A 132 -8.91 11.58 4.05
C ILE A 132 -9.39 12.92 4.59
N ILE A 133 -8.45 13.85 4.76
CA ILE A 133 -8.73 15.15 5.38
C ILE A 133 -8.53 16.25 4.34
N PRO A 134 -9.61 16.92 3.91
CA PRO A 134 -9.53 18.06 3.01
C PRO A 134 -9.26 19.36 3.78
N SER A 135 -8.66 20.35 3.13
CA SER A 135 -8.87 21.75 3.53
C SER A 135 -10.27 22.20 3.14
N THR A 136 -10.79 23.26 3.78
CA THR A 136 -12.15 23.75 3.53
C THR A 136 -12.42 24.05 2.04
N ASP A 137 -11.40 24.49 1.32
CA ASP A 137 -11.43 24.89 -0.08
C ASP A 137 -10.98 23.79 -1.06
N PHE A 138 -10.74 22.56 -0.59
CA PHE A 138 -10.39 21.46 -1.48
C PHE A 138 -11.53 21.17 -2.45
N ASN A 139 -11.23 21.16 -3.74
CA ASN A 139 -12.15 20.75 -4.79
C ASN A 139 -11.39 19.84 -5.74
N GLY A 140 -11.77 18.57 -5.80
CA GLY A 140 -11.05 17.55 -6.57
C GLY A 140 -11.55 16.15 -6.29
N SER A 141 -10.85 15.17 -6.85
CA SER A 141 -11.21 13.76 -6.80
C SER A 141 -10.03 12.90 -6.38
N ILE A 142 -10.32 11.84 -5.63
CA ILE A 142 -9.35 10.83 -5.16
C ILE A 142 -9.80 9.47 -5.64
N ASP A 143 -8.82 8.66 -6.02
CA ASP A 143 -9.00 7.35 -6.62
C ASP A 143 -7.75 6.47 -6.39
N ASP A 144 -7.82 5.20 -6.77
CA ASP A 144 -6.71 4.24 -6.77
C ASP A 144 -6.02 4.10 -5.40
N ILE A 145 -6.77 4.07 -4.29
CA ILE A 145 -6.20 4.00 -2.95
C ILE A 145 -5.69 2.58 -2.64
N PHE A 146 -4.37 2.47 -2.46
CA PHE A 146 -3.66 1.24 -2.20
C PHE A 146 -2.78 1.35 -0.96
N ILE A 147 -2.96 0.45 0.02
CA ILE A 147 -2.24 0.45 1.28
C ILE A 147 -1.70 -0.94 1.58
N THR A 148 -0.42 -0.99 1.91
CA THR A 148 0.29 -2.21 2.30
C THR A 148 1.06 -1.96 3.58
N GLU A 149 1.43 -3.04 4.26
CA GLU A 149 2.49 -2.97 5.27
C GLU A 149 3.78 -2.47 4.61
N TYR A 150 4.54 -1.63 5.31
CA TYR A 150 5.86 -1.21 4.87
C TYR A 150 6.90 -2.21 5.36
N VAL A 151 7.39 -3.05 4.46
CA VAL A 151 8.56 -3.89 4.71
C VAL A 151 9.77 -3.06 4.29
N GLY A 152 10.49 -2.50 5.26
CA GLY A 152 11.66 -1.68 4.98
C GLY A 152 12.72 -2.41 4.15
N GLU A 153 13.72 -1.68 3.67
CA GLU A 153 14.87 -2.32 3.01
C GLU A 153 15.60 -3.20 4.04
N THR A 154 15.66 -4.51 3.79
CA THR A 154 16.59 -5.36 4.51
C THR A 154 18.00 -4.91 4.10
N LEU A 155 18.75 -4.30 5.01
CA LEU A 155 20.19 -4.16 4.82
C LEU A 155 20.77 -5.56 4.77
N ASN A 156 21.09 -6.05 3.56
CA ASN A 156 21.88 -7.27 3.43
C ASN A 156 23.23 -6.96 4.11
N ALA A 157 23.48 -7.55 5.29
CA ALA A 157 24.72 -7.41 6.03
C ALA A 157 25.97 -7.76 5.17
N GLU A 158 25.77 -8.45 4.05
CA GLU A 158 26.78 -8.78 3.05
C GLU A 158 27.31 -7.57 2.25
N LYS A 159 26.62 -6.42 2.22
CA LYS A 159 27.12 -5.21 1.53
C LYS A 159 27.98 -4.31 2.44
N GLN A 160 28.28 -4.75 3.66
CA GLN A 160 29.28 -4.11 4.51
C GLN A 160 30.47 -5.04 4.77
N LEU A 161 31.02 -5.62 3.71
CA LEU A 161 32.47 -5.84 3.68
C LEU A 161 33.09 -4.44 3.51
N LEU A 162 33.36 -3.77 4.64
CA LEU A 162 34.51 -2.89 4.64
C LEU A 162 35.66 -3.77 4.16
N ALA A 163 36.28 -3.43 3.03
CA ALA A 163 37.57 -3.99 2.67
C ALA A 163 38.40 -3.99 3.95
N ASP A 164 38.82 -5.19 4.33
CA ASP A 164 39.66 -5.49 5.48
C ASP A 164 40.65 -4.35 5.70
N GLY A 165 40.33 -3.54 6.72
CA GLY A 165 41.05 -2.32 7.03
C GLY A 165 42.43 -2.58 7.63
N ASP A 166 42.99 -3.78 7.47
CA ASP A 166 44.38 -4.08 7.74
C ASP A 166 45.14 -4.26 6.42
N MET A 167 45.57 -3.13 5.85
CA MET A 167 46.74 -3.10 4.96
C MET A 167 47.99 -3.57 5.74
N GLU A 168 48.03 -4.82 6.18
CA GLU A 168 49.27 -5.46 6.61
C GLU A 168 50.08 -5.77 5.34
N ASP A 169 51.06 -4.91 5.10
CA ASP A 169 52.09 -5.09 4.09
C ASP A 169 52.80 -6.44 4.36
N PRO A 170 52.84 -7.39 3.39
CA PRO A 170 53.57 -8.63 3.59
C PRO A 170 55.06 -8.33 3.75
N GLN A 171 55.55 -8.41 4.98
CA GLN A 171 56.96 -8.48 5.30
C GLN A 171 57.60 -9.68 4.59
N THR A 172 58.34 -9.43 3.50
CA THR A 172 59.69 -9.97 3.19
C THR A 172 60.26 -9.32 1.93
#